data_AF-U6H1Y6-F1
#
_entry.id   AF-U6H1Y6-F1
#
_cell.length_a   1.000
_cell.length_b   1.000
_cell.length_c   1.000
_cell.angle_alpha   90.00
_cell.angle_beta   90.00
_cell.angle_gamma   90.00
#
_symmetry.space_group_name_H-M   'P 1'
#
loop_
_entity.id
_entity.type
_entity.pdbx_description
1 polymer ?
#
loop_
_entity_poly.entity_id
_entity_poly.type
_entity_poly.pdbx_seq_one_letter_code
_entity_poly.pdbx_strand_id
1 'polypeptide(L)'
;MLAGQAAASPPSASELNHGIPCIFPMVDHHHFFKKADDVGSNKDNQASSTSPNNDSSDRPSGLGPEEVQSRIREMERLLRLVKEGEQSESKVDSEDGVLGHRLRELWLCFWKNEYAVCGPDVPEDLASTFKALVDDMDKTLKRNYSHE
;
A
#
# COMPACT_ATOMS: atom_id res chain seq x y z
N MET A 1 -49.26 -51.56 8.84
CA MET A 1 -47.80 -51.34 8.97
C MET A 1 -47.50 -50.03 8.25
N LEU A 2 -47.35 -48.90 8.97
CA LEU A 2 -46.09 -48.15 9.21
C LEU A 2 -45.35 -47.82 7.89
N ALA A 3 -44.96 -46.60 7.49
CA ALA A 3 -44.82 -45.26 8.08
C ALA A 3 -44.90 -44.26 6.88
N GLY A 4 -45.32 -43.00 6.96
CA GLY A 4 -44.74 -41.93 7.78
C GLY A 4 -43.58 -41.24 7.06
N GLN A 5 -43.85 -40.24 6.21
CA GLN A 5 -42.85 -39.23 5.84
C GLN A 5 -43.53 -37.88 5.58
N ALA A 6 -43.16 -36.93 6.43
CA ALA A 6 -43.59 -35.54 6.46
C ALA A 6 -42.35 -34.64 6.29
N ALA A 7 -42.63 -33.37 6.00
CA ALA A 7 -41.75 -32.19 6.01
C ALA A 7 -40.89 -31.99 4.75
N ALA A 8 -40.66 -30.77 4.25
CA ALA A 8 -40.99 -29.45 4.76
C ALA A 8 -40.95 -28.42 3.62
N SER A 9 -41.80 -27.39 3.71
CA SER A 9 -41.75 -26.17 2.90
C SER A 9 -40.48 -25.36 3.16
N PRO A 10 -39.96 -24.61 2.17
CA PRO A 10 -38.87 -23.67 2.40
C PRO A 10 -39.36 -22.41 3.17
N PRO A 11 -38.56 -21.87 4.11
CA PRO A 11 -38.91 -20.63 4.80
C PRO A 11 -38.65 -19.39 3.94
N SER A 12 -39.55 -18.43 4.13
CA SER A 12 -39.61 -17.10 3.55
C SER A 12 -38.43 -16.22 3.97
N ALA A 13 -37.90 -15.44 3.02
CA ALA A 13 -36.89 -14.42 3.27
C ALA A 13 -37.53 -13.16 3.85
N SER A 14 -37.44 -13.00 5.16
CA SER A 14 -37.62 -11.72 5.83
C SER A 14 -36.85 -11.72 7.14
N GLU A 15 -36.16 -10.61 7.38
CA GLU A 15 -35.52 -10.21 8.62
C GLU A 15 -34.13 -10.80 8.88
N LEU A 16 -33.11 -9.95 8.71
CA LEU A 16 -32.13 -9.66 9.77
C LEU A 16 -31.47 -8.31 9.48
N ASN A 17 -32.18 -7.27 9.91
CA ASN A 17 -31.60 -5.97 10.20
C ASN A 17 -31.04 -6.04 11.62
N HIS A 18 -29.72 -6.16 11.77
CA HIS A 18 -29.03 -5.86 13.02
C HIS A 18 -27.74 -5.12 12.69
N GLY A 19 -27.68 -3.87 13.17
CA GLY A 19 -26.53 -2.99 13.02
C GLY A 19 -25.25 -3.63 13.52
N ILE A 20 -24.24 -3.62 12.67
CA ILE A 20 -22.87 -3.92 13.04
C ILE A 20 -22.20 -2.57 13.32
N PRO A 21 -21.78 -2.26 14.55
CA PRO A 21 -20.98 -1.08 14.81
C PRO A 21 -19.64 -1.21 14.09
N CYS A 22 -19.36 -0.26 13.20
CA CYS A 22 -18.06 -0.07 12.55
C CYS A 22 -17.01 0.34 13.60
N ILE A 23 -16.47 -0.64 14.33
CA ILE A 23 -15.24 -0.46 15.11
C ILE A 23 -14.37 -1.67 14.79
N PHE A 24 -13.54 -1.55 13.75
CA PHE A 24 -12.45 -2.49 13.53
C PHE A 24 -11.12 -1.83 13.92
N PRO A 25 -10.30 -2.51 14.74
CA PRO A 25 -9.07 -1.96 15.28
C PRO A 25 -8.08 -1.67 14.16
N MET A 26 -7.44 -0.51 14.30
CA MET A 26 -6.26 -0.06 13.57
C MET A 26 -5.19 -1.15 13.69
N VAL A 27 -5.01 -1.97 12.65
CA VAL A 27 -3.95 -2.98 12.62
C VAL A 27 -2.67 -2.30 12.17
N ASP A 28 -1.78 -2.09 13.13
CA ASP A 28 -0.36 -1.77 12.93
C ASP A 28 0.27 -2.79 11.96
N HIS A 29 0.43 -2.40 10.70
CA HIS A 29 1.18 -3.18 9.71
C HIS A 29 2.68 -2.84 9.79
N HIS A 30 3.28 -3.07 10.95
CA HIS A 30 4.73 -3.18 11.11
C HIS A 30 5.13 -4.65 10.99
N HIS A 31 5.06 -5.28 9.81
CA HIS A 31 5.78 -6.55 9.56
C HIS A 31 5.71 -6.99 8.08
N PHE A 32 6.51 -6.38 7.20
CA PHE A 32 6.83 -7.06 5.93
C PHE A 32 8.18 -6.63 5.33
N PHE A 33 9.29 -7.03 5.95
CA PHE A 33 10.52 -7.35 5.21
C PHE A 33 11.27 -8.43 5.99
N LYS A 34 11.02 -9.69 5.64
CA LYS A 34 11.85 -10.82 6.06
C LYS A 34 13.03 -10.91 5.09
N LYS A 35 14.20 -10.48 5.57
CA LYS A 35 15.50 -10.63 4.91
C LYS A 35 15.79 -12.13 4.74
N ALA A 36 16.17 -12.54 3.54
CA ALA A 36 16.82 -13.82 3.31
C ALA A 36 18.32 -13.63 3.53
N ASP A 37 18.90 -14.42 4.43
CA ASP A 37 20.33 -14.64 4.55
C ASP A 37 20.75 -15.73 3.55
N ASP A 38 21.88 -15.53 2.84
CA ASP A 38 22.98 -16.50 2.85
C ASP A 38 24.29 -15.92 2.25
N VAL A 39 25.26 -15.77 3.16
CA VAL A 39 26.71 -16.06 3.11
C VAL A 39 27.53 -15.75 1.84
N GLY A 40 28.52 -14.88 2.06
CA GLY A 40 29.80 -14.87 1.35
C GLY A 40 30.89 -14.21 2.22
N SER A 41 31.52 -14.99 3.10
CA SER A 41 32.68 -14.57 3.89
C SER A 41 33.86 -14.18 2.99
N ASN A 42 34.43 -13.00 3.20
CA ASN A 42 35.88 -12.84 3.03
C ASN A 42 36.40 -11.83 4.06
N LYS A 43 37.27 -12.33 4.96
CA LYS A 43 38.10 -11.52 5.85
C LYS A 43 39.31 -11.06 5.04
N ASP A 44 39.69 -9.80 5.16
CA ASP A 44 41.02 -9.37 5.60
C ASP A 44 41.23 -7.87 5.40
N ASN A 45 42.02 -7.31 6.33
CA ASN A 45 42.82 -6.09 6.25
C ASN A 45 42.23 -4.74 6.71
N GLN A 46 42.49 -4.48 8.00
CA GLN A 46 43.15 -3.28 8.55
C GLN A 46 43.34 -2.08 7.60
N ALA A 47 42.90 -0.90 8.03
CA ALA A 47 43.77 0.05 8.74
C ALA A 47 43.04 1.36 9.06
N SER A 48 43.30 1.84 10.27
CA SER A 48 43.51 3.24 10.67
C SER A 48 42.46 4.31 10.36
N SER A 49 42.00 4.92 11.46
CA SER A 49 41.75 6.36 11.67
C SER A 49 41.29 7.15 10.44
N THR A 50 40.14 7.81 10.47
CA THR A 50 40.07 9.18 11.02
C THR A 50 38.60 9.54 11.19
N SER A 51 38.21 9.97 12.38
CA SER A 51 36.97 10.75 12.56
C SER A 51 37.17 12.11 11.89
N PRO A 52 36.22 12.56 11.08
CA PRO A 52 35.76 13.92 11.32
C PRO A 52 34.23 14.00 11.28
N ASN A 53 33.71 14.61 12.35
CA ASN A 53 32.60 15.56 12.29
C ASN A 53 31.31 15.04 11.67
N ASN A 54 30.50 14.37 12.49
CA ASN A 54 29.05 14.41 12.31
C ASN A 54 28.59 15.85 12.58
N ASP A 55 28.77 16.68 11.56
CA ASP A 55 28.18 17.99 11.44
C ASP A 55 26.66 17.78 11.45
N SER A 56 26.05 18.20 12.54
CA SER A 56 24.61 18.28 12.75
C SER A 56 24.04 19.27 11.74
N SER A 57 23.87 18.83 10.50
CA SER A 57 23.16 19.60 9.51
C SER A 57 21.68 19.38 9.79
N ASP A 58 21.06 20.40 10.42
CA ASP A 58 19.64 20.72 10.40
C ASP A 58 19.14 20.83 8.94
N ARG A 59 19.26 19.74 8.17
CA ARG A 59 18.61 19.64 6.87
C ARG A 59 17.13 19.47 7.17
N PRO A 60 16.25 20.27 6.54
CA PRO A 60 14.82 20.02 6.64
C PRO A 60 14.60 18.54 6.33
N SER A 61 13.90 17.86 7.24
CA SER A 61 13.67 16.41 7.21
C SER A 61 12.82 16.02 6.00
N GLY A 62 13.42 16.07 4.82
CA GLY A 62 12.87 15.61 3.57
C GLY A 62 13.20 14.13 3.37
N LEU A 63 12.42 13.48 2.52
CA LEU A 63 12.63 12.07 2.19
C LEU A 63 14.01 11.87 1.59
N GLY A 64 14.75 10.87 2.10
CA GLY A 64 16.01 10.44 1.50
C GLY A 64 15.79 9.69 0.19
N PRO A 65 16.83 9.53 -0.65
CA PRO A 65 16.72 8.89 -1.95
C PRO A 65 16.19 7.45 -1.88
N GLU A 66 16.65 6.66 -0.89
CA GLU A 66 16.15 5.29 -0.68
C GLU A 66 14.66 5.25 -0.30
N GLU A 67 14.23 6.21 0.52
CA GLU A 67 12.83 6.28 0.95
C GLU A 67 11.92 6.70 -0.20
N VAL A 68 12.33 7.69 -1.00
CA VAL A 68 11.59 8.09 -2.21
C VAL A 68 11.48 6.91 -3.18
N GLN A 69 12.57 6.17 -3.42
CA GLN A 69 12.54 5.01 -4.31
C GLN A 69 11.65 3.88 -3.77
N SER A 70 11.62 3.67 -2.45
CA SER A 70 10.70 2.72 -1.83
C SER A 70 9.23 3.11 -2.06
N ARG A 71 8.90 4.39 -1.81
CA ARG A 71 7.55 4.92 -2.01
C ARG A 71 7.12 4.89 -3.48
N ILE A 72 8.03 5.19 -4.42
CA ILE A 72 7.77 5.04 -5.87
C ILE A 72 7.31 3.63 -6.20
N ARG A 73 8.05 2.61 -5.75
CA ARG A 73 7.70 1.20 -6.02
C ARG A 73 6.34 0.81 -5.42
N GLU A 74 6.02 1.33 -4.25
CA GLU A 74 4.71 1.13 -3.61
C GLU A 74 3.59 1.76 -4.45
N MET A 75 3.75 3.02 -4.86
CA MET A 75 2.77 3.75 -5.69
C MET A 75 2.55 3.06 -7.05
N GLU A 76 3.62 2.66 -7.73
CA GLU A 76 3.56 1.93 -9.01
C GLU A 76 2.82 0.59 -8.86
N ARG A 77 3.10 -0.17 -7.80
CA ARG A 77 2.41 -1.43 -7.54
C ARG A 77 0.92 -1.20 -7.32
N LEU A 78 0.54 -0.24 -6.48
CA LEU A 78 -0.88 0.04 -6.20
C LEU A 78 -1.62 0.51 -7.45
N LEU A 79 -1.04 1.42 -8.24
CA LEU A 79 -1.63 1.86 -9.50
C LEU A 79 -1.83 0.71 -10.49
N ARG A 80 -0.86 -0.23 -10.56
CA ARG A 80 -0.99 -1.42 -11.40
C ARG A 80 -2.15 -2.30 -10.94
N LEU A 81 -2.23 -2.62 -9.64
CA LEU A 81 -3.29 -3.48 -9.08
C LEU A 81 -4.68 -2.86 -9.25
N VAL A 82 -4.81 -1.54 -9.04
CA VAL A 82 -6.07 -0.83 -9.30
C VAL A 82 -6.45 -0.93 -10.77
N LYS A 83 -5.51 -0.74 -11.69
CA LYS A 83 -5.77 -0.88 -13.13
C LYS A 83 -6.18 -2.30 -13.51
N GLU A 84 -5.54 -3.32 -12.94
CA GLU A 84 -5.93 -4.72 -13.13
C GLU A 84 -7.36 -4.97 -12.64
N GLY A 85 -7.70 -4.50 -11.44
CA GLY A 85 -9.05 -4.60 -10.88
C GLY A 85 -10.10 -3.81 -11.68
N GLU A 86 -9.76 -2.68 -12.28
CA GLU A 86 -10.66 -1.91 -13.17
C GLU A 86 -10.98 -2.69 -14.45
N GLN A 87 -9.97 -3.34 -15.03
CA GLN A 87 -10.05 -4.09 -16.29
C GLN A 87 -10.68 -5.47 -16.13
N SER A 88 -10.64 -6.03 -14.92
CA SER A 88 -11.24 -7.31 -14.59
C SER A 88 -12.77 -7.23 -14.49
N GLU A 89 -13.48 -8.21 -15.05
CA GLU A 89 -14.94 -8.34 -14.91
C GLU A 89 -15.35 -8.58 -13.45
N SER A 90 -14.53 -9.33 -12.70
CA SER A 90 -14.79 -9.65 -11.29
C SER A 90 -14.37 -8.56 -10.32
N LYS A 91 -13.74 -7.47 -10.80
CA LYS A 91 -13.15 -6.42 -9.96
C LYS A 91 -12.10 -6.94 -8.98
N VAL A 92 -11.37 -7.98 -9.38
CA VAL A 92 -10.26 -8.58 -8.61
C VAL A 92 -8.96 -8.46 -9.41
N ASP A 93 -7.86 -8.13 -8.73
CA ASP A 93 -6.51 -8.02 -9.29
C ASP A 93 -5.75 -9.36 -9.29
N SER A 94 -4.51 -9.36 -9.81
CA SER A 94 -3.67 -10.57 -9.89
C SER A 94 -3.20 -11.13 -8.54
N GLU A 95 -3.36 -10.37 -7.46
CA GLU A 95 -3.02 -10.75 -6.08
C GLU A 95 -4.28 -11.12 -5.27
N ASP A 96 -5.38 -11.47 -5.94
CA ASP A 96 -6.69 -11.78 -5.34
C ASP A 96 -7.29 -10.62 -4.52
N GLY A 97 -6.83 -9.39 -4.74
CA GLY A 97 -7.32 -8.19 -4.10
C GLY A 97 -8.53 -7.60 -4.83
N VAL A 98 -9.57 -7.21 -4.07
CA VAL A 98 -10.76 -6.55 -4.65
C VAL A 98 -10.45 -5.07 -4.91
N LEU A 99 -10.91 -4.53 -6.05
CA LEU A 99 -10.70 -3.14 -6.48
C LEU A 99 -11.04 -2.12 -5.39
N GLY A 100 -12.16 -2.31 -4.69
CA GLY A 100 -12.57 -1.40 -3.60
C GLY A 100 -11.58 -1.36 -2.43
N HIS A 101 -10.87 -2.46 -2.15
CA HIS A 101 -9.80 -2.47 -1.16
C HIS A 101 -8.56 -1.75 -1.68
N ARG A 102 -8.15 -2.02 -2.93
CA ARG A 102 -7.00 -1.35 -3.55
C ARG A 102 -7.17 0.15 -3.69
N LEU A 103 -8.38 0.63 -3.98
CA LEU A 103 -8.67 2.07 -4.01
C LEU A 103 -8.51 2.72 -2.62
N ARG A 104 -8.82 2.00 -1.53
CA ARG A 104 -8.58 2.49 -0.16
C ARG A 104 -7.08 2.52 0.16
N GLU A 105 -6.33 1.48 -0.22
CA GLU A 105 -4.87 1.47 -0.06
C GLU A 105 -4.21 2.60 -0.87
N LEU A 106 -4.66 2.82 -2.11
CA LEU A 106 -4.23 3.92 -2.96
C LEU A 106 -4.51 5.27 -2.31
N TRP A 107 -5.70 5.46 -1.71
CA TRP A 107 -6.07 6.69 -1.02
C TRP A 107 -5.18 6.96 0.21
N LEU A 108 -4.91 5.95 1.03
CA LEU A 108 -4.01 6.07 2.17
C LEU A 108 -2.57 6.40 1.74
N CYS A 109 -2.09 5.73 0.69
CA CYS A 109 -0.78 5.96 0.12
C CYS A 109 -0.68 7.37 -0.48
N PHE A 110 -1.72 7.87 -1.14
CA PHE A 110 -1.77 9.23 -1.67
C PHE A 110 -1.62 10.27 -0.55
N TRP A 111 -2.44 10.20 0.50
CA TRP A 111 -2.38 11.14 1.62
C TRP A 111 -1.01 11.19 2.32
N LYS A 112 -0.33 10.05 2.41
CA LYS A 112 1.02 9.96 2.98
C LYS A 112 2.09 10.67 2.13
N ASN A 113 1.84 10.82 0.83
CA ASN A 113 2.82 11.29 -0.15
C ASN A 113 2.49 12.66 -0.74
N GLU A 114 1.23 13.13 -0.69
CA GLU A 114 0.78 14.42 -1.25
C GLU A 114 1.60 15.61 -0.72
N TYR A 115 1.89 15.61 0.58
CA TYR A 115 2.65 16.68 1.24
C TYR A 115 4.11 16.31 1.50
N ALA A 116 4.59 15.19 0.96
CA ALA A 116 5.94 14.74 1.20
C ALA A 116 6.95 15.59 0.42
N VAL A 117 7.95 16.12 1.13
CA VAL A 117 9.02 16.91 0.53
C VAL A 117 10.24 16.02 0.32
N CYS A 118 10.78 15.98 -0.89
CA CYS A 118 12.03 15.29 -1.18
C CYS A 118 13.21 16.07 -0.59
N GLY A 119 14.18 15.36 0.02
CA GLY A 119 15.40 15.97 0.53
C GLY A 119 16.30 16.51 -0.60
N PRO A 120 17.27 17.38 -0.27
CA PRO A 120 18.19 17.95 -1.27
C PRO A 120 19.12 16.91 -1.91
N ASP A 121 19.27 15.74 -1.29
CA ASP A 121 20.11 14.64 -1.76
C ASP A 121 19.37 13.71 -2.76
N VAL A 122 18.10 13.98 -3.04
CA VAL A 122 17.29 13.20 -3.99
C VAL A 122 17.52 13.71 -5.41
N PRO A 123 17.88 12.83 -6.38
CA PRO A 123 17.99 13.22 -7.78
C PRO A 123 16.68 13.81 -8.31
N GLU A 124 16.77 14.87 -9.13
CA GLU A 124 15.59 15.56 -9.67
C GLU A 124 14.67 14.63 -10.46
N ASP A 125 15.24 13.70 -11.24
CA ASP A 125 14.49 12.68 -11.99
C ASP A 125 13.63 11.81 -11.06
N LEU A 126 14.17 11.45 -9.89
CA LEU A 126 13.49 10.61 -8.91
C LEU A 126 12.38 11.41 -8.20
N ALA A 127 12.66 12.67 -7.84
CA ALA A 127 11.67 13.57 -7.25
C ALA A 127 10.53 13.91 -8.23
N SER A 128 10.84 14.06 -9.52
CA SER A 128 9.86 14.28 -10.59
C SER A 128 8.97 13.05 -10.77
N THR A 129 9.57 11.85 -10.82
CA THR A 129 8.84 10.59 -10.92
C THR A 129 7.90 10.39 -9.73
N PHE A 130 8.39 10.67 -8.52
CA PHE A 130 7.59 10.61 -7.30
C PHE A 130 6.35 11.50 -7.39
N LYS A 131 6.52 12.78 -7.79
CA LYS A 131 5.40 13.72 -7.95
C LYS A 131 4.41 13.30 -9.03
N ALA A 132 4.92 12.83 -10.17
CA ALA A 132 4.07 12.35 -11.27
C ALA A 132 3.20 11.16 -10.83
N LEU A 133 3.75 10.24 -10.04
CA LEU A 133 2.97 9.12 -9.49
C LEU A 133 1.91 9.59 -8.50
N VAL A 134 2.22 10.54 -7.62
CA VAL A 134 1.23 11.15 -6.71
C VAL A 134 0.07 11.77 -7.50
N ASP A 135 0.37 12.51 -8.57
CA ASP A 135 -0.66 13.10 -9.45
C ASP A 135 -1.51 12.02 -10.14
N ASP A 136 -0.89 10.92 -10.58
CA ASP A 136 -1.60 9.81 -11.21
C ASP A 136 -2.49 9.04 -10.23
N MET A 137 -2.08 8.96 -8.96
CA MET A 137 -2.93 8.44 -7.89
C MET A 137 -4.16 9.33 -7.67
N ASP A 138 -3.98 10.65 -7.57
CA ASP A 138 -5.09 11.61 -7.44
C ASP A 138 -6.10 11.48 -8.59
N LYS A 139 -5.62 11.44 -9.85
CA LYS A 139 -6.49 11.24 -11.03
C LYS A 139 -7.26 9.91 -10.94
N THR A 140 -6.58 8.83 -10.54
CA THR A 140 -7.19 7.50 -10.42
C THR A 140 -8.26 7.49 -9.33
N LEU A 141 -7.99 8.12 -8.18
CA LEU A 141 -8.95 8.27 -7.08
C LEU A 141 -10.16 9.10 -7.50
N LYS A 142 -9.95 10.26 -8.14
CA LYS A 142 -11.03 11.09 -8.67
C LYS A 142 -11.91 10.33 -9.66
N ARG A 143 -11.33 9.58 -10.60
CA ARG A 143 -12.10 8.75 -11.55
C ARG A 143 -13.03 7.75 -10.86
N ASN A 144 -12.62 7.17 -9.73
CA ASN A 144 -13.35 6.12 -9.04
C ASN A 144 -14.28 6.62 -7.92
N TYR A 145 -13.99 7.78 -7.32
CA TYR A 145 -14.77 8.35 -6.22
C TYR A 145 -15.64 9.55 -6.62
N SER A 146 -15.34 10.23 -7.73
CA SER A 146 -16.21 11.27 -8.28
C SER A 146 -17.30 10.64 -9.15
N HIS A 147 -18.29 10.04 -8.51
CA HIS A 147 -19.61 9.89 -9.08
C HIS A 147 -20.40 11.18 -8.77
N GLU A 148 -20.34 12.14 -9.68
CA GLU A 148 -21.41 13.14 -9.83
C GLU A 148 -22.36 12.69 -10.96
#